data_AF-A0A949QBN1-F1
#
_entry.id   AF-A0A949QBN1-F1
#
_cell.length_a   1.000
_cell.length_b   1.000
_cell.length_c   1.000
_cell.angle_alpha   90.00
_cell.angle_beta   90.00
_cell.angle_gamma   90.00
#
_symmetry.space_group_name_H-M   'P 1'
#
loop_
_entity.id
_entity.type
_entity.pdbx_description
1 polymer ?
#
loop_
_entity_poly.entity_id
_entity_poly.type
_entity_poly.pdbx_seq_one_letter_code
_entity_poly.pdbx_strand_id
1 'polypeptide(L)'
;ITRWKDTKYPLVTAVSKIHATERLLATSVVKVVRAENGEAIYFSRSPIPHLRGVDPSEWVKRRDYWVHIGVYGYDRATLAGYAQLKPTELEAVESLEQLRFLAHGLTFQTVVTDYHPVAIDG
;
A
#
# COMPACT_ATOMS: atom_id res chain seq x y z
N ILE A 1 -11.31 -16.19 12.34
CA ILE A 1 -11.54 -15.46 11.08
C ILE A 1 -12.53 -14.35 11.38
N THR A 2 -12.04 -13.13 11.64
CA THR A 2 -12.91 -11.98 11.92
C THR A 2 -13.67 -11.62 10.65
N ARG A 3 -15.00 -11.49 10.76
CA ARG A 3 -15.86 -11.16 9.62
C ARG A 3 -15.73 -9.67 9.29
N TRP A 4 -15.68 -9.37 7.99
CA TRP A 4 -15.56 -8.03 7.39
C TRP A 4 -16.48 -6.95 8.00
N LYS A 5 -17.68 -7.35 8.43
CA LYS A 5 -18.73 -6.43 8.92
C LYS A 5 -18.40 -5.73 10.24
N ASP A 6 -17.32 -6.13 10.91
CA ASP A 6 -16.92 -5.58 12.21
C ASP A 6 -15.72 -4.62 12.12
N THR A 7 -15.22 -4.31 10.91
CA THR A 7 -14.09 -3.39 10.75
C THR A 7 -14.60 -1.96 10.56
N LYS A 8 -13.99 -1.00 11.26
CA LYS A 8 -14.25 0.44 11.12
C LYS A 8 -13.70 1.03 9.81
N TYR A 9 -13.18 0.21 8.90
CA TYR A 9 -12.40 0.63 7.74
C TYR A 9 -13.19 0.45 6.45
N PRO A 10 -13.36 1.50 5.64
CA PRO A 10 -14.12 1.43 4.40
C PRO A 10 -13.40 0.59 3.33
N LEU A 11 -12.07 0.52 3.42
CA LEU A 11 -11.20 -0.18 2.47
C LEU A 11 -10.23 -1.09 3.21
N VAL A 12 -9.95 -2.23 2.59
CA VAL A 12 -8.75 -3.00 2.92
C VAL A 12 -7.94 -3.32 1.69
N THR A 13 -6.66 -3.53 1.91
CA THR A 13 -5.78 -4.11 0.91
C THR A 13 -4.76 -5.06 1.52
N ALA A 14 -4.20 -5.94 0.69
CA ALA A 14 -3.21 -6.90 1.12
C ALA A 14 -1.79 -6.33 0.97
N VAL A 15 -0.91 -6.70 1.89
CA VAL A 15 0.50 -6.33 1.86
C VAL A 15 1.38 -7.54 2.17
N SER A 16 2.56 -7.60 1.58
CA SER A 16 3.56 -8.61 1.90
C SER A 16 4.87 -7.96 2.32
N LYS A 17 5.66 -8.67 3.11
CA LYS A 17 6.96 -8.17 3.58
C LYS A 17 7.98 -8.19 2.44
N ILE A 18 8.78 -7.14 2.34
CA ILE A 18 9.90 -7.06 1.40
C ILE A 18 11.15 -7.60 2.09
N HIS A 19 11.78 -8.61 1.48
CA HIS A 19 12.96 -9.29 2.03
C HIS A 19 14.27 -8.96 1.31
N ALA A 20 14.21 -8.24 0.18
CA ALA A 20 15.35 -7.97 -0.68
C ALA A 20 15.47 -6.46 -0.97
N THR A 21 16.69 -5.92 -0.89
CA THR A 21 16.97 -4.50 -1.14
C THR A 21 16.61 -4.12 -2.57
N GLU A 22 16.91 -4.97 -3.54
CA GLU A 22 16.61 -4.77 -4.95
C GLU A 22 15.11 -4.56 -5.16
N ARG A 23 14.29 -5.36 -4.47
CA ARG A 23 12.83 -5.26 -4.51
C ARG A 23 12.31 -3.99 -3.84
N LEU A 24 12.96 -3.52 -2.76
CA LEU A 24 12.63 -2.25 -2.13
C LEU A 24 12.92 -1.06 -3.05
N LEU A 25 14.06 -1.08 -3.73
CA LEU A 25 14.53 -0.01 -4.60
C LEU A 25 13.84 0.00 -5.99
N ALA A 26 13.27 -1.12 -6.43
CA ALA A 26 12.56 -1.21 -7.71
C ALA A 26 11.31 -0.30 -7.76
N THR A 27 11.24 0.57 -8.77
CA THR A 27 10.10 1.50 -8.99
C THR A 27 8.85 0.81 -9.54
N SER A 28 8.99 -0.41 -10.07
CA SER A 28 7.87 -1.28 -10.42
C SER A 28 7.14 -1.82 -9.19
N VAL A 29 7.81 -1.84 -8.03
CA VAL A 29 7.25 -2.32 -6.77
C VAL A 29 6.63 -1.14 -6.01
N VAL A 30 5.34 -1.25 -5.70
CA VAL A 30 4.63 -0.24 -4.91
C VAL A 30 4.85 -0.52 -3.42
N LYS A 31 5.47 0.42 -2.72
CA LYS A 31 5.69 0.35 -1.27
C LYS A 31 4.53 1.01 -0.55
N VAL A 32 4.27 0.55 0.67
CA VAL A 32 3.27 1.15 1.57
C VAL A 32 3.87 1.41 2.95
N VAL A 33 3.72 2.65 3.43
CA VAL A 33 3.96 2.98 4.85
C VAL A 33 2.72 2.63 5.65
N ARG A 34 2.90 1.99 6.79
CA ARG A 34 1.82 1.56 7.68
C ARG A 34 1.96 2.25 9.04
N ALA A 35 0.84 2.66 9.61
CA ALA A 35 0.75 3.04 11.02
C ALA A 35 0.88 1.80 11.93
N GLU A 36 1.11 2.02 13.22
CA GLU A 36 1.26 0.93 14.21
C GLU A 36 0.01 0.04 14.29
N ASN A 37 -1.17 0.62 14.04
CA ASN A 37 -2.45 -0.11 13.99
C ASN A 37 -2.70 -0.85 12.66
N GLY A 38 -1.76 -0.78 11.71
CA GLY A 38 -1.86 -1.42 10.40
C GLY A 38 -2.64 -0.62 9.35
N GLU A 39 -3.05 0.61 9.62
CA GLU A 39 -3.60 1.51 8.59
C GLU A 39 -2.51 1.92 7.59
N ALA A 40 -2.84 2.00 6.30
CA ALA A 40 -1.92 2.56 5.31
C ALA A 40 -1.85 4.09 5.46
N ILE A 41 -0.64 4.61 5.59
CA ILE A 41 -0.36 6.05 5.62
C ILE A 41 -0.16 6.58 4.20
N TYR A 42 0.66 5.89 3.39
CA TYR A 42 0.99 6.35 2.05
C TYR A 42 1.50 5.21 1.17
N PHE A 43 1.24 5.32 -0.14
CA PHE A 43 1.74 4.40 -1.18
C PHE A 43 2.69 5.14 -2.12
N SER A 44 3.79 4.52 -2.52
CA SER A 44 4.74 5.13 -3.45
C SER A 44 5.56 4.10 -4.21
N ARG A 45 5.98 4.43 -5.41
CA ARG A 45 7.01 3.71 -6.16
C ARG A 45 8.43 4.01 -5.67
N SER A 46 8.61 5.09 -4.90
CA SER A 46 9.88 5.39 -4.22
C SER A 46 10.09 4.49 -2.99
N PRO A 47 11.33 4.19 -2.59
CA PRO A 47 11.60 3.40 -1.40
C PRO A 47 11.23 4.19 -0.13
N ILE A 48 10.17 3.75 0.55
CA ILE A 48 9.61 4.41 1.73
C ILE A 48 9.30 3.41 2.85
N PRO A 49 9.39 3.82 4.12
CA PRO A 49 10.02 5.06 4.60
C PRO A 49 11.53 5.11 4.37
N HIS A 50 12.05 6.32 4.16
CA HIS A 50 13.49 6.58 4.17
C HIS A 50 14.08 6.27 5.56
N LEU A 51 15.22 5.57 5.61
CA LEU A 51 15.92 5.29 6.86
C LEU A 51 17.15 6.20 6.98
N ARG A 52 17.00 7.28 7.77
CA ARG A 52 18.01 8.33 7.91
C ARG A 52 19.33 7.79 8.47
N GLY A 53 20.44 8.16 7.84
CA GLY A 53 21.79 7.83 8.31
C GLY A 53 22.19 6.37 8.13
N VAL A 54 21.42 5.61 7.37
CA VAL A 54 21.71 4.21 7.06
C VAL A 54 21.81 4.05 5.54
N ASP A 55 22.82 3.32 5.08
CA ASP A 55 22.94 2.96 3.67
C ASP A 55 21.74 2.14 3.19
N PRO A 56 21.11 2.45 2.03
CA PRO A 56 19.98 1.71 1.48
C PRO A 56 20.14 0.19 1.43
N SER A 57 21.37 -0.32 1.26
CA SER A 57 21.66 -1.75 1.26
C SER A 57 21.33 -2.47 2.57
N GLU A 58 21.27 -1.73 3.69
CA GLU A 58 21.02 -2.25 5.03
C GLU A 58 19.57 -2.04 5.50
N TRP A 59 18.73 -1.37 4.72
CA TRP A 59 17.39 -0.96 5.16
C TRP A 59 16.49 -2.14 5.49
N VAL A 60 16.40 -3.13 4.58
CA VAL A 60 15.55 -4.33 4.78
C VAL A 60 16.00 -5.22 5.94
N LYS A 61 17.26 -5.11 6.36
CA LYS A 61 17.81 -5.85 7.52
C LYS A 61 17.46 -5.18 8.85
N ARG A 62 17.24 -3.87 8.83
CA ARG A 62 17.03 -3.06 10.04
C ARG A 62 15.57 -2.78 10.35
N ARG A 63 14.69 -2.89 9.37
CA ARG A 63 13.24 -2.72 9.57
C ARG A 63 12.41 -3.34 8.46
N ASP A 64 11.14 -3.50 8.78
CA ASP A 64 10.15 -4.05 7.87
C ASP A 64 9.70 -3.02 6.85
N TYR A 65 9.67 -3.46 5.60
CA TYR A 65 9.12 -2.77 4.44
C TYR A 65 8.01 -3.63 3.84
N TRP A 66 7.02 -2.97 3.23
CA TRP A 66 5.82 -3.63 2.77
C TRP A 66 5.57 -3.31 1.30
N VAL A 67 5.31 -4.36 0.51
CA VAL A 67 4.81 -4.24 -0.85
C VAL A 67 3.29 -4.30 -0.84
N HIS A 68 2.66 -3.40 -1.57
CA HIS A 68 1.22 -3.42 -1.84
C HIS A 68 0.88 -4.52 -2.84
N ILE A 69 -0.19 -5.26 -2.57
CA ILE A 69 -0.73 -6.28 -3.46
C ILE A 69 -2.06 -5.73 -3.95
N GLY A 70 -2.17 -5.45 -5.25
CA GLY A 70 -3.28 -4.73 -5.91
C GLY A 70 -4.65 -5.43 -5.86
N VAL A 71 -5.10 -5.78 -4.65
CA VAL A 71 -6.38 -6.41 -4.34
C VAL A 71 -7.02 -5.55 -3.25
N TYR A 72 -8.27 -5.20 -3.47
CA TYR A 72 -9.05 -4.39 -2.54
C TYR A 72 -10.28 -5.15 -2.06
N GLY A 73 -10.53 -5.06 -0.76
CA GLY A 73 -11.84 -5.35 -0.19
C GLY A 73 -12.53 -4.04 0.14
N TYR A 74 -13.82 -3.94 -0.17
CA TYR A 74 -14.65 -2.79 0.12
C TYR A 74 -16.09 -3.25 0.38
N ASP A 75 -16.86 -2.46 1.13
CA ASP A 75 -18.30 -2.65 1.18
C ASP A 75 -18.98 -2.01 -0.06
N ARG A 76 -20.22 -2.43 -0.34
CA ARG A 76 -20.95 -2.02 -1.55
C ARG A 76 -21.31 -0.52 -1.57
N ALA A 77 -21.62 0.07 -0.42
CA ALA A 77 -21.98 1.49 -0.33
C ALA A 77 -20.76 2.37 -0.64
N THR A 78 -19.62 1.91 -0.14
CA THR A 78 -18.31 2.50 -0.32
C THR A 78 -17.88 2.47 -1.80
N LEU A 79 -18.10 1.38 -2.55
CA LEU A 79 -17.86 1.32 -4.01
C LEU A 79 -18.68 2.33 -4.83
N ALA A 80 -19.94 2.54 -4.45
CA ALA A 80 -20.84 3.42 -5.20
C ALA A 80 -20.41 4.90 -5.14
N GLY A 81 -19.84 5.33 -4.00
CA GLY A 81 -19.25 6.67 -3.87
C GLY A 81 -17.95 6.84 -4.67
N TYR A 82 -17.22 5.74 -4.91
CA TYR A 82 -15.89 5.78 -5.54
C TYR A 82 -15.90 6.08 -7.03
N ALA A 83 -16.90 5.58 -7.74
CA ALA A 83 -17.05 5.86 -9.17
C ALA A 83 -17.14 7.37 -9.47
N GLN A 84 -17.43 8.20 -8.46
CA GLN A 84 -17.57 9.64 -8.59
C GLN A 84 -16.32 10.43 -8.15
N LEU A 85 -15.32 9.77 -7.55
CA LEU A 85 -14.10 10.46 -7.11
C LEU A 85 -13.28 10.91 -8.32
N LYS A 86 -13.02 12.22 -8.38
CA LYS A 86 -12.15 12.80 -9.41
C LYS A 86 -10.71 12.30 -9.23
N PRO A 87 -10.00 11.99 -10.33
CA PRO A 87 -8.56 11.73 -10.27
C PRO A 87 -7.81 12.85 -9.57
N THR A 88 -6.72 12.50 -8.92
CA THR A 88 -5.92 13.45 -8.13
C THR A 88 -4.52 13.58 -8.69
N GLU A 89 -3.84 14.68 -8.37
CA GLU A 89 -2.44 14.89 -8.77
C GLU A 89 -1.52 13.79 -8.22
N LEU A 90 -1.72 13.36 -6.97
CA LEU A 90 -0.93 12.28 -6.35
C LEU A 90 -1.08 10.96 -7.10
N GLU A 91 -2.31 10.61 -7.48
CA GLU A 91 -2.57 9.44 -8.32
C GLU A 91 -1.84 9.56 -9.67
N ALA A 92 -1.88 10.72 -10.32
CA ALA A 92 -1.28 10.93 -11.63
C ALA A 92 0.25 10.85 -11.59
N VAL A 93 0.89 11.49 -10.59
CA VAL A 93 2.35 11.55 -10.45
C VAL A 93 2.94 10.17 -10.15
N GLU A 94 2.31 9.39 -9.27
CA GLU A 94 2.78 8.04 -8.93
C GLU A 94 2.20 6.95 -9.85
N SER A 95 1.19 7.26 -10.65
CA SER A 95 0.40 6.29 -11.41
C SER A 95 -0.12 5.17 -10.50
N LEU A 96 -0.85 5.57 -9.44
CA LEU A 96 -1.38 4.70 -8.38
C LEU A 96 -2.80 5.10 -7.99
N GLU A 97 -3.80 4.34 -8.42
CA GLU A 97 -5.22 4.62 -8.16
C GLU A 97 -5.55 4.71 -6.66
N GLN A 98 -4.85 3.94 -5.82
CA GLN A 98 -5.14 3.91 -4.38
C GLN A 98 -4.88 5.26 -3.70
N LEU A 99 -4.02 6.10 -4.29
CA LEU A 99 -3.77 7.45 -3.79
C LEU A 99 -4.96 8.38 -3.97
N ARG A 100 -5.85 8.10 -4.94
CA ARG A 100 -7.12 8.82 -5.08
C ARG A 100 -7.94 8.70 -3.80
N PHE A 101 -8.07 7.50 -3.25
CA PHE A 101 -8.87 7.31 -2.04
C PHE A 101 -8.24 8.03 -0.84
N LEU A 102 -6.92 7.91 -0.66
CA LEU A 102 -6.21 8.62 0.42
C LEU A 102 -6.38 10.15 0.30
N ALA A 103 -6.25 10.70 -0.91
CA ALA A 103 -6.39 12.13 -1.17
C ALA A 103 -7.80 12.67 -0.90
N HIS A 104 -8.84 11.82 -1.00
CA HIS A 104 -10.22 12.15 -0.63
C HIS A 104 -10.57 11.77 0.82
N GLY A 105 -9.57 11.52 1.68
CA GLY A 105 -9.73 11.33 3.12
C GLY A 105 -10.15 9.92 3.55
N LEU A 106 -10.09 8.94 2.64
CA LEU A 106 -10.39 7.55 2.96
C LEU A 106 -9.15 6.85 3.51
N THR A 107 -9.37 5.81 4.30
CA THR A 107 -8.31 5.02 4.93
C THR A 107 -8.38 3.57 4.49
N PHE A 108 -7.21 2.94 4.37
CA PHE A 108 -7.09 1.51 4.14
C PHE A 108 -6.60 0.82 5.40
N GLN A 109 -7.26 -0.25 5.84
CA GLN A 109 -6.61 -1.23 6.68
C GLN A 109 -5.79 -2.18 5.82
N THR A 110 -4.56 -2.46 6.24
CA THR A 110 -3.72 -3.44 5.54
C THR A 110 -3.83 -4.81 6.20
N VAL A 111 -3.87 -5.86 5.38
CA VAL A 111 -3.83 -7.26 5.80
C VAL A 111 -2.52 -7.86 5.34
N VAL A 112 -1.71 -8.36 6.28
CA VAL A 112 -0.43 -9.01 5.95
C VAL A 112 -0.70 -10.40 5.37
N THR A 113 0.01 -10.74 4.30
CA THR A 113 -0.04 -12.06 3.67
C THR A 113 1.35 -12.53 3.23
N ASP A 114 1.52 -13.84 3.22
CA ASP A 114 2.72 -14.52 2.72
C ASP A 114 2.70 -14.66 1.18
N TYR A 115 1.65 -14.16 0.52
CA TYR A 115 1.59 -14.12 -0.94
C TYR A 115 2.61 -13.13 -1.51
N HIS A 116 3.52 -13.64 -2.34
CA HIS A 116 4.46 -12.81 -3.08
C HIS A 116 3.95 -12.60 -4.51
N PRO A 117 3.47 -11.39 -4.87
CA PRO A 117 3.08 -11.13 -6.24
C PRO A 117 4.30 -11.26 -7.15
N VAL A 118 4.16 -12.12 -8.15
CA VAL A 118 5.10 -12.24 -9.28
C VAL A 118 4.79 -11.08 -10.23
N ALA A 119 5.76 -10.22 -10.49
CA ALA A 119 5.60 -9.21 -11.54
C ALA A 119 5.57 -9.94 -12.89
N ILE A 120 4.54 -9.68 -13.69
CA ILE A 120 4.56 -10.03 -15.11
C ILE A 120 5.23 -8.84 -15.80
N ASP A 121 6.52 -8.96 -16.09
CA ASP A 121 7.22 -8.00 -16.95
C ASP A 121 6.63 -8.11 -18.36
N GLY A 122 6.23 -6.98 -18.94
CA GLY A 122 5.80 -6.83 -20.33
C GLY A 122 6.78 -5.99 -21.12
#